data_AF-A0A914W7S0-F1
#
_entry.id   AF-A0A914W7S0-F1
#
_cell.length_a   1.000
_cell.length_b   1.000
_cell.length_c   1.000
_cell.angle_alpha   90.00
_cell.angle_beta   90.00
_cell.angle_gamma   90.00
#
_symmetry.space_group_name_H-M   'P 1'
#
loop_
_entity.id
_entity.type
_entity.pdbx_description
1 polymer ?
#
loop_
_entity_poly.entity_id
_entity_poly.type
_entity_poly.pdbx_seq_one_letter_code
_entity_poly.pdbx_strand_id
1 'polypeptide(L)'
;MLQGDGPSRLAGALDDDSEDKAKFERLFTSLGRVQSYFKAHIFKEDEIAELEQSCKQIACEMKELLPEESITPKMHFLAAHLPTFARRHGTLGLLSEQSLESLHAKANGIERQDS
;
A
#
# COMPACT_ATOMS: atom_id res chain seq x y z
N MET A 1 0.69 3.41 8.54
CA MET A 1 -0.15 4.36 7.78
C MET A 1 0.78 5.33 7.04
N LEU A 2 0.90 5.28 5.71
CA LEU A 2 1.66 6.28 4.93
C LEU A 2 0.82 7.57 4.74
N GLN A 3 0.17 8.04 5.81
CA GLN A 3 -0.59 9.29 5.79
C GLN A 3 0.20 10.36 6.54
N GLY A 4 0.27 11.56 5.95
CA GLY A 4 1.03 12.71 6.44
C GLY A 4 2.19 13.09 5.53
N ASP A 5 2.96 14.09 5.95
CA ASP A 5 4.00 14.78 5.16
C ASP A 5 5.27 13.92 4.93
N GLY A 6 5.26 12.64 5.34
CA GLY A 6 6.39 11.72 5.27
C GLY A 6 7.00 11.57 3.87
N PRO A 7 6.19 11.38 2.80
CA PRO A 7 6.69 11.36 1.43
C PRO A 7 7.37 12.67 1.02
N SER A 8 6.79 13.82 1.38
CA SER A 8 7.35 15.14 1.10
C SER A 8 8.67 15.39 1.84
N ARG A 9 8.82 14.87 3.07
CA ARG A 9 10.06 14.99 3.86
C ARG A 9 11.18 14.10 3.34
N LEU A 10 10.85 12.90 2.84
CA LEU A 10 11.82 12.02 2.17
C LEU A 10 12.25 12.61 0.82
N ALA A 11 11.31 13.21 0.08
CA ALA A 11 11.58 13.90 -1.17
C ALA A 11 12.49 15.14 -0.97
N GLY A 12 12.39 15.83 0.18
CA GLY A 12 13.27 16.96 0.51
C GLY A 12 14.72 16.59 0.88
N ALA A 13 15.04 15.29 0.99
CA ALA A 13 16.42 14.81 1.11
C ALA A 13 17.10 14.57 -0.26
N LEU A 14 16.32 14.62 -1.34
CA LEU A 14 16.78 14.61 -2.72
C LEU A 14 16.80 16.05 -3.23
N ASP A 15 17.76 16.41 -4.09
CA ASP A 15 17.81 17.75 -4.68
C ASP A 15 16.47 18.09 -5.36
N ASP A 16 15.98 19.31 -5.11
CA ASP A 16 14.58 19.74 -5.29
C ASP A 16 14.08 19.65 -6.76
N ASP A 17 15.01 19.59 -7.72
CA ASP A 17 14.80 19.52 -9.17
C ASP A 17 15.24 18.18 -9.82
N SER A 18 15.53 17.14 -9.03
CA SER A 18 15.91 15.84 -9.61
C SER A 18 14.70 15.13 -10.23
N GLU A 19 14.84 14.61 -11.47
CA GLU A 19 13.85 13.73 -12.09
C GLU A 19 13.46 12.54 -11.18
N ASP A 20 14.38 12.13 -10.32
CA ASP A 20 14.18 11.03 -9.38
C ASP A 20 13.24 11.40 -8.24
N LYS A 21 13.25 12.65 -7.74
CA LYS A 21 12.26 13.12 -6.76
C LYS A 21 10.84 12.96 -7.30
N ALA A 22 10.60 13.39 -8.54
CA ALA A 22 9.30 13.24 -9.19
C ALA A 22 8.91 11.76 -9.38
N LYS A 23 9.86 10.88 -9.70
CA LYS A 23 9.61 9.42 -9.79
C LYS A 23 9.26 8.82 -8.41
N PHE A 24 9.96 9.22 -7.35
CA PHE A 24 9.65 8.80 -5.98
C PHE A 24 8.25 9.25 -5.54
N GLU A 25 7.89 10.51 -5.78
CA GLU A 25 6.56 11.04 -5.42
C GLU A 25 5.43 10.26 -6.12
N ARG A 26 5.60 9.93 -7.41
CA ARG A 26 4.67 9.05 -8.14
C ARG A 26 4.55 7.68 -7.49
N LEU A 27 5.68 7.02 -7.20
CA LEU A 27 5.70 5.71 -6.56
C LEU A 27 5.00 5.72 -5.19
N PHE A 28 5.28 6.73 -4.35
CA PHE A 28 4.64 6.86 -3.05
C PHE A 28 3.14 7.14 -3.16
N THR A 29 2.71 7.89 -4.17
CA THR A 29 1.29 8.13 -4.45
C THR A 29 0.59 6.83 -4.83
N SER A 30 1.18 6.03 -5.71
CA SER A 30 0.65 4.71 -6.10
C SER A 30 0.60 3.74 -4.92
N LEU A 31 1.63 3.74 -4.06
CA LEU A 31 1.65 2.95 -2.83
C LEU A 31 0.55 3.38 -1.86
N GLY A 32 0.34 4.69 -1.67
CA GLY A 32 -0.75 5.22 -0.85
C GLY A 32 -2.12 4.81 -1.38
N ARG A 33 -2.30 4.80 -2.71
CA ARG A 33 -3.51 4.31 -3.35
C ARG A 33 -3.75 2.83 -3.04
N VAL A 34 -2.76 1.96 -3.25
CA VAL A 34 -2.89 0.52 -2.92
C VAL A 34 -3.15 0.31 -1.42
N GLN A 35 -2.49 1.08 -0.54
CA GLN A 35 -2.73 1.01 0.89
C GLN A 35 -4.19 1.32 1.26
N SER A 36 -4.86 2.21 0.52
CA SER A 36 -6.26 2.55 0.79
C SER A 36 -7.23 1.38 0.61
N TYR A 37 -6.86 0.34 -0.15
CA TYR A 37 -7.65 -0.89 -0.32
C TYR A 37 -7.54 -1.85 0.88
N PHE A 38 -6.60 -1.65 1.81
CA PHE A 38 -6.50 -2.47 3.04
C PHE A 38 -7.56 -2.14 4.10
N LYS A 39 -8.65 -1.46 3.72
CA LYS A 39 -9.82 -1.27 4.57
C LYS A 39 -10.61 -2.58 4.69
N ALA A 40 -11.30 -2.75 5.81
CA ALA A 40 -12.20 -3.88 6.06
C ALA A 40 -13.46 -3.76 5.19
N HIS A 41 -13.35 -4.17 3.92
CA HIS A 41 -14.40 -4.10 2.91
C HIS A 41 -14.35 -5.32 1.99
N ILE A 42 -15.50 -5.67 1.39
CA ILE A 42 -15.62 -6.71 0.38
C ILE A 42 -15.59 -6.06 -1.00
N PHE A 43 -14.55 -6.35 -1.78
CA PHE A 43 -14.38 -5.74 -3.09
C PHE A 43 -15.43 -6.19 -4.10
N LYS A 44 -15.85 -5.25 -4.92
CA LYS A 44 -16.52 -5.50 -6.19
C LYS A 44 -15.48 -5.79 -7.29
N GLU A 45 -15.93 -6.36 -8.41
CA GLU A 45 -15.06 -6.71 -9.54
C GLU A 45 -14.36 -5.50 -10.18
N ASP A 46 -15.02 -4.35 -10.22
CA ASP A 46 -14.44 -3.07 -10.66
C ASP A 46 -13.33 -2.61 -9.71
N GLU A 47 -13.54 -2.73 -8.39
CA GLU A 47 -12.51 -2.41 -7.39
C GLU A 47 -11.29 -3.33 -7.50
N ILE A 48 -11.49 -4.62 -7.80
CA ILE A 48 -10.40 -5.58 -8.05
C ILE A 48 -9.62 -5.19 -9.32
N ALA A 49 -10.31 -4.78 -10.38
CA ALA A 49 -9.66 -4.33 -11.61
C ALA A 49 -8.83 -3.05 -11.39
N GLU A 50 -9.34 -2.09 -10.62
CA GLU A 50 -8.59 -0.89 -10.25
C GLU A 50 -7.37 -1.18 -9.37
N LEU A 51 -7.50 -2.11 -8.43
CA LEU A 51 -6.39 -2.60 -7.62
C LEU A 51 -5.33 -3.26 -8.51
N GLU A 52 -5.73 -4.10 -9.46
CA GLU A 52 -4.82 -4.74 -10.41
C GLU A 52 -4.04 -3.72 -11.24
N GLN A 53 -4.74 -2.68 -11.73
CA GLN A 53 -4.10 -1.59 -12.45
C GLN A 53 -3.11 -0.82 -11.57
N SER A 54 -3.47 -0.56 -10.31
CA SER A 54 -2.61 0.14 -9.35
C SER A 54 -1.35 -0.67 -9.01
N CYS A 55 -1.48 -2.00 -8.85
CA CYS A 55 -0.34 -2.89 -8.63
C CYS A 55 0.60 -2.95 -9.85
N LYS A 56 0.04 -2.99 -11.07
CA LYS A 56 0.83 -2.92 -12.31
C LYS A 56 1.58 -1.59 -12.44
N GLN A 57 0.92 -0.48 -12.08
CA GLN A 57 1.52 0.84 -12.10
C GLN A 57 2.74 0.92 -11.17
N ILE A 58 2.65 0.36 -9.95
CA ILE A 58 3.79 0.28 -9.02
C ILE A 58 4.95 -0.52 -9.63
N ALA A 59 4.67 -1.63 -10.31
CA ALA A 59 5.73 -2.43 -10.95
C ALA A 59 6.48 -1.63 -12.02
N CYS A 60 5.76 -0.85 -12.84
CA CYS A 60 6.35 0.03 -13.85
C CYS A 60 7.18 1.14 -13.20
N GLU A 61 6.62 1.85 -12.21
CA GLU A 61 7.30 2.94 -11.51
C GLU A 61 8.57 2.47 -10.79
N MET A 62 8.54 1.29 -10.18
CA MET A 62 9.73 0.69 -9.57
C MET A 62 10.82 0.40 -10.60
N LYS A 63 10.44 -0.14 -11.77
CA LYS A 63 11.41 -0.45 -12.84
C LYS A 63 12.03 0.81 -13.43
N GLU A 64 11.27 1.90 -13.52
CA GLU A 64 11.76 3.20 -13.98
C GLU A 64 12.68 3.88 -12.97
N LEU A 65 12.34 3.79 -11.68
CA LEU A 65 13.08 4.45 -10.60
C LEU A 65 14.34 3.68 -10.18
N LEU A 66 14.27 2.35 -10.15
CA LEU A 66 15.32 1.47 -9.64
C LEU A 66 15.60 0.32 -10.63
N PRO A 67 16.08 0.61 -11.86
CA PRO A 67 16.22 -0.40 -12.92
C PRO A 67 17.25 -1.50 -12.60
N GLU A 68 18.27 -1.18 -11.81
CA GLU A 68 19.37 -2.10 -11.45
C GLU A 68 19.12 -2.85 -10.13
N GLU A 69 18.07 -2.48 -9.39
CA GLU A 69 17.79 -3.07 -8.08
C GLU A 69 16.89 -4.30 -8.19
N SER A 70 17.20 -5.31 -7.37
CA SER A 70 16.31 -6.45 -7.21
C SER A 70 15.07 -6.06 -6.39
N ILE A 71 13.88 -6.50 -6.82
CA ILE A 71 12.67 -6.27 -6.05
C ILE A 71 12.65 -7.21 -4.84
N THR A 72 12.30 -6.68 -3.66
CA THR A 72 12.11 -7.54 -2.49
C THR A 72 10.89 -8.45 -2.66
N PRO A 73 10.85 -9.64 -2.02
CA PRO A 73 9.69 -10.53 -2.07
C PRO A 73 8.38 -9.85 -1.65
N LYS A 74 8.44 -8.91 -0.70
CA LYS A 74 7.28 -8.12 -0.25
C LYS A 74 6.74 -7.23 -1.37
N MET A 75 7.63 -6.58 -2.11
CA MET A 75 7.24 -5.75 -3.26
C MET A 75 6.75 -6.60 -4.44
N HIS A 76 7.38 -7.75 -4.69
CA HIS A 76 6.90 -8.71 -5.69
C HIS A 76 5.46 -9.16 -5.39
N PHE A 77 5.19 -9.54 -4.14
CA PHE A 77 3.85 -9.93 -3.72
C PHE A 77 2.82 -8.82 -3.94
N LEU A 78 3.16 -7.58 -3.57
CA LEU A 78 2.30 -6.42 -3.77
C LEU A 78 1.99 -6.19 -5.25
N ALA A 79 3.00 -6.25 -6.12
CA ALA A 79 2.86 -5.97 -7.54
C ALA A 79 2.17 -7.11 -8.33
N ALA A 80 2.44 -8.37 -7.99
CA ALA A 80 2.02 -9.52 -8.80
C ALA A 80 0.89 -10.37 -8.19
N HIS A 81 0.83 -10.46 -6.86
CA HIS A 81 -0.03 -11.44 -6.18
C HIS A 81 -1.19 -10.82 -5.41
N LEU A 82 -1.10 -9.54 -5.04
CA LEU A 82 -2.14 -8.84 -4.29
C LEU A 82 -3.51 -8.85 -4.98
N PRO A 83 -3.63 -8.60 -6.31
CA PRO A 83 -4.92 -8.66 -6.99
C PRO A 83 -5.49 -10.09 -7.05
N THR A 84 -4.62 -11.09 -7.22
CA THR A 84 -5.02 -12.51 -7.19
C THR A 84 -5.57 -12.90 -5.83
N PHE A 85 -4.92 -12.43 -4.75
CA PHE A 85 -5.39 -12.64 -3.39
C PHE A 85 -6.75 -11.96 -3.17
N ALA A 86 -6.89 -10.69 -3.57
CA ALA A 86 -8.14 -9.94 -3.45
C ALA A 86 -9.29 -10.64 -4.21
N ARG A 87 -9.03 -11.14 -5.42
CA ARG A 87 -10.00 -11.91 -6.22
C ARG A 87 -10.38 -13.24 -5.56
N ARG A 88 -9.42 -13.93 -4.93
CA ARG A 88 -9.67 -15.21 -4.26
C ARG A 88 -10.47 -15.07 -2.96
N HIS A 89 -10.21 -14.02 -2.20
CA HIS A 89 -10.76 -13.85 -0.85
C HIS A 89 -11.83 -12.76 -0.74
N GLY A 90 -12.04 -11.97 -1.79
CA GLY A 90 -12.98 -10.85 -1.83
C GLY A 90 -12.58 -9.67 -0.94
N THR A 91 -11.42 -9.72 -0.27
CA THR A 91 -10.97 -8.69 0.68
C THR A 91 -9.47 -8.75 0.89
N LEU A 92 -8.89 -7.61 1.29
CA LEU A 92 -7.50 -7.50 1.72
C LEU A 92 -7.40 -7.08 3.18
N GLY A 93 -8.18 -6.08 3.60
CA GLY A 93 -8.12 -5.53 4.95
C GLY A 93 -8.49 -6.54 6.03
N LEU A 94 -9.54 -7.34 5.82
CA LEU A 94 -10.05 -8.28 6.83
C LEU A 94 -9.04 -9.39 7.21
N LEU A 95 -8.15 -9.76 6.28
CA LEU A 95 -7.14 -10.81 6.46
C LEU A 95 -5.71 -10.27 6.66
N SER A 96 -5.55 -8.95 6.74
CA SER A 96 -4.25 -8.30 6.88
C SER A 96 -3.82 -8.14 8.35
N GLU A 97 -2.53 -7.99 8.61
CA GLU A 97 -2.03 -7.64 9.96
C GLU A 97 -2.70 -6.37 10.52
N GLN A 98 -3.12 -5.45 9.65
CA GLN A 98 -3.81 -4.23 10.05
C GLN A 98 -5.20 -4.50 10.65
N SER A 99 -5.91 -5.57 10.26
CA SER A 99 -7.17 -5.94 10.94
C SER A 99 -6.91 -6.49 12.34
N LEU A 100 -5.86 -7.31 12.52
CA LEU A 100 -5.44 -7.77 13.84
C LEU A 100 -5.05 -6.60 14.76
N GLU A 101 -4.26 -5.64 14.26
CA GLU A 101 -3.90 -4.44 15.02
C GLU A 101 -5.14 -3.62 15.43
N SER A 102 -6.12 -3.48 14.52
CA SER A 102 -7.37 -2.77 14.81
C SER A 102 -8.25 -3.50 15.85
N LEU A 103 -8.23 -4.84 15.84
CA LEU A 103 -8.91 -5.67 16.85
C LEU A 103 -8.25 -5.53 18.23
N HIS A 104 -6.93 -5.57 18.28
CA HIS A 104 -6.18 -5.36 19.53
C HIS A 104 -6.46 -3.97 20.12
N ALA A 105 -6.49 -2.92 19.29
CA ALA A 105 -6.83 -1.57 19.74
C ALA A 105 -8.26 -1.47 20.31
N LYS A 106 -9.24 -2.15 19.69
CA LYS A 106 -10.62 -2.23 20.21
C LYS A 106 -10.72 -3.02 21.52
N ALA A 107 -10.03 -4.16 21.62
CA ALA A 107 -10.02 -4.97 22.84
C ALA A 107 -9.50 -4.18 24.05
N ASN A 108 -8.40 -3.44 23.87
CA ASN A 108 -7.85 -2.56 24.92
C ASN A 108 -8.81 -1.43 25.33
N GLY A 109 -9.73 -1.01 24.46
CA GLY A 109 -10.76 -0.03 24.78
C GLY A 109 -11.88 -0.59 25.65
N ILE A 110 -12.19 -1.88 25.49
CA ILE A 110 -13.21 -2.59 26.28
C ILE A 110 -12.71 -2.87 27.69
N GLU A 111 -11.46 -3.34 27.86
CA GLU A 111 -10.86 -3.56 29.19
C GLU A 111 -10.82 -2.28 30.06
N ARG A 112 -10.75 -1.10 29.44
CA ARG A 112 -10.74 0.19 30.16
C ARG A 112 -12.13 0.70 30.55
N GLN A 113 -13.21 0.12 30.02
CA GLN A 113 -14.58 0.50 30.39
C GLN A 113 -15.16 -0.39 31.49
N ASP A 114 -14.58 -1.57 31.72
CA ASP A 114 -14.96 -2.51 32.78
C ASP A 114 -14.05 -2.45 34.03
N SER A 115 -13.21 -1.41 34.16
CA SER A 115 -12.38 -1.10 35.36
C SER A 115 -12.81 0.22 36.00
#